data_AF-A0A8S2SSB0-F1
#
_entry.id   AF-A0A8S2SSB0-F1
#
_cell.length_a   1.000
_cell.length_b   1.000
_cell.length_c   1.000
_cell.angle_alpha   90.00
_cell.angle_beta   90.00
_cell.angle_gamma   90.00
#
_symmetry.space_group_name_H-M   'P 1'
#
loop_
_entity.id
_entity.type
_entity.pdbx_description
1 polymer ?
#
loop_
_entity_poly.entity_id
_entity_poly.type
_entity_poly.pdbx_seq_one_letter_code
_entity_poly.pdbx_strand_id
1 'polypeptide(L)' 'VVLKYGNQVFGSDWVFQQDGAKPDSHHLTQQCCRDNFPSFIGKDRWPPNSPDLNTLDYSIWDEFVNIINWNKV' A
#
# COMPACT_ATOMS: atom_id res chain seq x y z
N VAL A 1 -11.54 5.93 0.64
CA VAL A 1 -10.58 7.02 0.31
C VAL A 1 -9.71 6.63 -0.86
N VAL A 2 -8.89 5.57 -0.75
CA VAL A 2 -7.96 5.12 -1.80
C VAL A 2 -8.60 5.01 -3.19
N LEU A 3 -9.71 4.27 -3.35
CA LEU A 3 -10.34 4.07 -4.67
C LEU A 3 -10.73 5.38 -5.37
N LYS A 4 -11.37 6.29 -4.64
CA LYS A 4 -11.79 7.60 -5.18
C LYS A 4 -10.57 8.41 -5.66
N TYR A 5 -9.53 8.49 -4.82
CA TYR A 5 -8.31 9.24 -5.15
C TYR A 5 -7.52 8.58 -6.28
N GLY A 6 -7.38 7.25 -6.26
CA GLY A 6 -6.70 6.50 -7.31
C GLY A 6 -7.34 6.74 -8.67
N ASN A 7 -8.67 6.66 -8.75
CA ASN A 7 -9.40 6.93 -9.99
C ASN A 7 -9.26 8.39 -10.46
N GLN A 8 -9.19 9.34 -9.53
CA GLN A 8 -9.01 10.75 -9.86
C GLN A 8 -7.59 11.06 -10.37
N VAL A 9 -6.56 10.46 -9.79
CA VAL A 9 -5.15 10.79 -10.07
C VAL A 9 -4.58 9.93 -11.20
N PHE A 10 -4.88 8.64 -11.22
CA PHE A 10 -4.30 7.66 -12.13
C PHE A 10 -5.29 7.16 -13.20
N GLY A 11 -6.54 7.61 -13.16
CA GLY A 11 -7.58 7.14 -14.08
C GLY A 11 -8.02 5.71 -13.77
N SER A 12 -8.31 4.92 -14.80
CA SER A 12 -8.87 3.58 -14.65
C SER A 12 -7.82 2.45 -14.65
N ASP A 13 -6.53 2.77 -14.82
CA ASP A 13 -5.46 1.78 -14.97
C ASP A 13 -4.35 2.01 -13.94
N TRP A 14 -4.52 1.38 -12.78
CA TRP A 14 -3.55 1.46 -11.69
C TRP A 14 -3.61 0.23 -10.79
N VAL A 15 -2.51 -0.01 -10.07
CA VAL A 15 -2.33 -1.17 -9.20
C VAL A 15 -2.30 -0.72 -7.75
N PHE A 16 -3.17 -1.31 -6.92
CA PHE A 16 -3.08 -1.16 -5.47
C PHE A 16 -2.00 -2.07 -4.90
N GLN A 17 -1.05 -1.50 -4.16
CA GLN A 17 0.03 -2.18 -3.44
C GLN A 17 -0.09 -1.85 -1.95
N GLN A 18 0.06 -2.88 -1.11
CA GLN A 18 0.16 -2.79 0.34
C GLN A 18 1.13 -3.89 0.82
N ASP A 19 1.52 -3.86 2.09
CA ASP A 19 2.42 -4.86 2.64
C ASP A 19 1.73 -6.23 2.87
N GLY A 20 2.49 -7.17 3.42
CA GLY A 20 2.04 -8.53 3.71
C GLY A 20 1.49 -8.74 5.13
N ALA A 21 1.02 -7.70 5.83
CA ALA A 21 0.57 -7.86 7.22
C ALA A 21 -0.63 -8.83 7.34
N LYS A 22 -0.82 -9.39 8.56
CA LYS A 22 -1.85 -10.42 8.79
C LYS A 22 -3.26 -9.99 8.35
N PRO A 23 -3.77 -8.79 8.69
CA PRO A 23 -5.08 -8.33 8.24
C PRO A 23 -5.18 -8.21 6.71
N ASP A 24 -4.11 -7.78 6.07
CA ASP A 24 -4.06 -7.52 4.63
C ASP A 24 -4.00 -8.83 3.83
N SER A 25 -3.35 -9.85 4.40
CA SER A 25 -3.32 -11.21 3.85
C SER A 25 -4.62 -12.00 4.07
N HIS A 26 -5.56 -11.51 4.89
CA HIS A 26 -6.80 -12.21 5.19
C HIS A 26 -7.68 -12.34 3.93
N HIS A 27 -8.32 -13.49 3.73
CA HIS A 27 -9.05 -13.81 2.49
C HIS A 27 -10.16 -12.78 2.16
N LEU A 28 -10.87 -12.27 3.18
CA LEU A 28 -11.89 -11.23 3.00
C LEU A 28 -11.28 -9.90 2.54
N THR A 29 -10.13 -9.51 3.08
CA THR A 29 -9.42 -8.29 2.66
C THR A 29 -8.92 -8.43 1.23
N GLN A 30 -8.35 -9.58 0.90
CA GLN A 30 -7.90 -9.91 -0.45
C GLN A 30 -9.06 -9.90 -1.47
N GLN A 31 -10.24 -10.40 -1.08
CA GLN A 31 -11.44 -10.36 -1.92
C GLN A 31 -11.95 -8.93 -2.10
N CYS A 32 -12.05 -8.16 -1.02
CA CYS A 32 -12.41 -6.74 -1.09
C CYS A 32 -11.47 -5.97 -2.06
N CYS A 33 -10.16 -6.21 -2.00
CA CYS A 33 -9.22 -5.55 -2.90
C CYS A 33 -9.44 -5.94 -4.36
N ARG A 34 -9.68 -7.23 -4.65
CA ARG A 34 -9.98 -7.71 -6.01
C ARG A 34 -11.29 -7.14 -6.56
N ASP A 35 -12.30 -6.99 -5.73
CA ASP A 35 -13.63 -6.55 -6.15
C ASP A 35 -13.70 -5.03 -6.37
N ASN A 36 -12.83 -4.25 -5.71
CA ASN A 36 -12.92 -2.79 -5.69
C ASN A 36 -11.84 -2.05 -6.47
N PHE A 37 -10.64 -2.62 -6.66
CA PHE A 37 -9.52 -1.93 -7.34
C PHE A 37 -9.34 -2.42 -8.78
N PRO A 38 -8.87 -1.55 -9.71
CA PRO A 38 -8.62 -1.98 -11.10
C PRO A 38 -7.59 -3.10 -11.21
N SER A 39 -6.56 -3.05 -10.37
CA SER A 39 -5.57 -4.10 -10.19
C SER A 39 -5.01 -4.07 -8.77
N PHE A 40 -4.49 -5.21 -8.31
CA PHE A 40 -4.04 -5.39 -6.94
C PHE A 40 -2.88 -6.40 -6.86
N ILE A 41 -1.87 -6.12 -6.04
CA ILE A 41 -0.81 -7.09 -5.70
C ILE A 41 -1.31 -7.99 -4.58
N GLY A 42 -1.80 -9.18 -4.94
CA GLY A 42 -2.25 -10.19 -3.98
C GLY A 42 -1.14 -10.74 -3.10
N LYS A 43 -1.53 -11.31 -1.95
CA LYS A 43 -0.61 -11.85 -0.93
C LYS A 43 0.44 -12.82 -1.49
N ASP A 44 0.09 -13.61 -2.51
CA ASP A 44 0.97 -14.63 -3.09
C ASP A 44 2.01 -14.03 -4.06
N ARG A 45 1.86 -12.75 -4.43
CA ARG A 45 2.82 -12.00 -5.25
C ARG A 45 3.69 -11.04 -4.43
N TRP A 46 3.39 -10.84 -3.15
CA TRP A 46 4.17 -9.98 -2.27
C TRP A 46 5.20 -10.82 -1.50
N PRO A 47 6.51 -10.58 -1.65
CA PRO A 47 7.52 -11.34 -0.93
C PRO A 47 7.51 -10.98 0.58
N PRO A 48 7.65 -11.98 1.46
CA PRO A 48 7.70 -11.74 2.90
C PRO A 48 8.98 -11.00 3.30
N ASN A 49 8.87 -10.08 4.26
CA ASN A 49 9.98 -9.28 4.80
C ASN A 49 10.73 -8.43 3.77
N SER A 50 10.02 -7.83 2.82
CA SER A 50 10.59 -6.97 1.77
C SER A 50 10.20 -5.50 1.92
N PRO A 51 10.67 -4.78 2.96
CA PRO A 51 10.44 -3.33 3.07
C PRO A 51 11.13 -2.55 1.94
N ASP A 52 12.20 -3.11 1.36
CA ASP A 52 12.92 -2.58 0.20
C ASP A 52 12.05 -2.49 -1.06
N LEU A 53 10.93 -3.22 -1.11
CA LEU A 53 9.98 -3.21 -2.23
C LEU A 53 8.74 -2.36 -1.94
N ASN A 54 8.58 -1.84 -0.72
CA ASN A 54 7.46 -0.99 -0.37
C ASN A 54 7.87 0.48 -0.43
N THR A 55 7.32 1.23 -1.40
CA THR A 55 7.63 2.65 -1.61
C THR A 55 7.41 3.51 -0.37
N LEU A 56 6.45 3.13 0.49
CA LEU A 56 6.27 3.81 1.76
C LEU A 56 7.45 3.57 2.70
N ASP A 57 7.94 2.33 2.82
CA ASP A 57 9.00 1.97 3.76
C ASP A 57 10.38 2.44 3.32
N TYR A 58 10.77 2.21 2.07
CA TYR A 58 12.13 2.58 1.62
C TYR A 58 12.30 4.06 1.27
N SER A 59 11.21 4.84 1.17
CA SER A 59 11.28 6.24 0.76
C SER A 59 10.41 7.14 1.63
N ILE A 60 9.08 7.06 1.54
CA ILE A 60 8.23 8.10 2.15
C ILE A 60 8.40 8.17 3.67
N TRP A 61 8.44 7.03 4.37
CA TRP A 61 8.64 7.01 5.82
C TRP A 61 10.04 7.45 6.24
N ASP A 62 11.07 7.11 5.46
CA ASP A 62 12.44 7.57 5.70
C ASP A 62 12.54 9.10 5.57
N GLU A 63 11.96 9.67 4.52
CA GLU A 63 11.85 11.12 4.34
C GLU A 63 11.10 11.78 5.49
N PHE A 64 9.99 11.18 5.94
CA PHE A 64 9.21 11.68 7.08
C PHE A 64 10.04 11.72 8.37
N VAL A 65 10.81 10.66 8.66
CA VAL A 65 11.69 10.59 9.84
C VAL A 65 12.71 11.74 9.85
N ASN A 66 13.18 12.15 8.68
CA ASN A 66 14.18 13.23 8.54
C ASN A 66 13.58 14.63 8.72
N ILE A 67 12.31 14.84 8.38
CA ILE A 67 11.67 16.16 8.44
C ILE A 67 10.77 16.37 9.67
N ILE A 68 10.39 15.28 10.35
CA ILE A 68 9.48 15.35 11.48
C ILE A 68 10.15 16.07 12.65
N ASN A 69 9.41 17.00 13.26
CA ASN A 69 9.87 17.62 14.48
C ASN A 69 9.54 16.70 15.66
N TRP A 70 10.49 15.84 16.02
CA TRP A 70 10.35 14.87 17.11
C TRP A 70 10.01 15.49 18.48
N ASN A 71 10.24 16.80 18.68
CA ASN A 71 9.83 17.47 19.93
C ASN A 71 8.32 17.82 19.97
N LYS A 72 7.59 17.60 18.88
CA LYS A 72 6.16 17.92 18.75
C LYS A 72 5.27 16.68 18.58
N VAL A 73 5.86 15.48 18.60
CA VAL A 73 5.16 14.20 18.40
C VAL A 73 5.19 13.39 19.69
#